data_AF-A0AAW6CD39-F1
#
_entry.id   AF-A0AAW6CD39-F1
#
_cell.length_a   1.000
_cell.length_b   1.000
_cell.length_c   1.000
_cell.angle_alpha   90.00
_cell.angle_beta   90.00
_cell.angle_gamma   90.00
#
_symmetry.space_group_name_H-M   'P 1'
#
loop_
_entity.id
_entity.type
_entity.pdbx_description
1 polymer ?
#
loop_
_entity_poly.entity_id
_entity_poly.type
_entity_poly.pdbx_seq_one_letter_code
_entity_poly.pdbx_strand_id
1 'polypeptide(L)'
;MPQDRRNIYKIAREAKGLTQEAAAEKLGISDSSIRAYETGQRIPPPEVVDLMVIAYDSQLLGIQHLRASADMARSIVPDIREVRLPEAIMELLDRVYGFVDAHRDRELLRIGKDGIIDDQERPIFDAIVAELGDLVEAAMAVRYAKQGHLEEGVE
;
A
#
# COMPACT_ATOMS: atom_id res chain seq x y z
N MET A 1 4.84 13.93 -23.40
CA MET A 1 5.33 12.75 -22.66
C MET A 1 4.13 12.04 -22.06
N PRO A 2 3.75 10.83 -22.47
CA PRO A 2 2.67 10.14 -21.77
C PRO A 2 3.29 9.52 -20.52
N GLN A 3 3.17 10.21 -19.40
CA GLN A 3 3.49 9.60 -18.12
C GLN A 3 2.47 8.49 -17.91
N ASP A 4 2.97 7.27 -17.79
CA ASP A 4 2.28 6.04 -17.46
C ASP A 4 1.70 6.12 -16.03
N ARG A 5 0.80 7.09 -15.80
CA ARG A 5 0.19 7.40 -14.51
C ARG A 5 -1.12 6.66 -14.41
N ARG A 6 -1.04 5.38 -14.08
CA ARG A 6 -2.22 4.65 -13.59
C ARG A 6 -2.66 5.35 -12.29
N ASN A 7 -3.77 6.07 -12.36
CA ASN A 7 -4.34 6.80 -11.23
C ASN A 7 -4.96 5.81 -10.24
N ILE A 8 -4.65 5.95 -8.94
CA ILE A 8 -5.07 5.00 -7.90
C ILE A 8 -6.59 4.77 -7.85
N TYR A 9 -7.40 5.83 -8.07
CA TYR A 9 -8.86 5.74 -8.08
C TYR A 9 -9.35 4.91 -9.27
N LYS A 10 -8.74 5.13 -10.44
CA LYS A 10 -9.06 4.40 -11.67
C LYS A 10 -8.71 2.92 -11.54
N ILE A 11 -7.50 2.62 -11.04
CA ILE A 11 -7.04 1.24 -10.84
C ILE A 11 -8.00 0.49 -9.92
N ALA A 12 -8.33 1.07 -8.76
CA ALA A 12 -9.21 0.43 -7.79
C ALA A 12 -10.62 0.20 -8.37
N ARG A 13 -11.17 1.18 -9.11
CA ARG A 13 -12.46 1.02 -9.78
C ARG A 13 -12.44 -0.13 -10.80
N GLU A 14 -11.42 -0.17 -11.64
CA GLU A 14 -11.27 -1.19 -12.70
C GLU A 14 -11.01 -2.57 -12.12
N ALA A 15 -10.27 -2.67 -11.02
CA ALA A 15 -10.07 -3.92 -10.29
C ALA A 15 -11.39 -4.49 -9.75
N LYS A 16 -12.35 -3.63 -9.37
CA LYS A 16 -13.70 -4.05 -8.98
C LYS A 16 -14.64 -4.29 -10.17
N GLY A 17 -14.19 -4.03 -11.41
CA GLY A 17 -14.99 -4.21 -12.62
C GLY A 17 -16.10 -3.18 -12.83
N LEU A 18 -16.02 -2.01 -12.17
CA LEU A 18 -17.05 -0.97 -12.29
C LEU A 18 -16.76 -0.03 -13.46
N THR A 19 -17.80 0.44 -14.17
CA THR A 19 -17.66 1.57 -15.11
C THR A 19 -17.64 2.91 -14.35
N GLN A 20 -17.27 4.01 -15.03
CA GLN A 20 -17.32 5.34 -14.41
C GLN A 20 -18.75 5.72 -14.01
N GLU A 21 -19.75 5.37 -14.83
CA GLU A 21 -21.16 5.62 -14.58
C GLU A 21 -21.65 4.84 -13.36
N ALA A 22 -21.35 3.54 -13.28
CA ALA A 22 -21.74 2.70 -12.15
C ALA A 22 -21.06 3.16 -10.84
N ALA A 23 -19.82 3.63 -10.90
CA ALA A 23 -19.13 4.21 -9.76
C ALA A 23 -19.77 5.54 -9.32
N ALA A 24 -20.08 6.42 -10.27
CA ALA A 24 -20.74 7.71 -10.01
C ALA A 24 -22.10 7.51 -9.33
N GLU A 25 -22.91 6.57 -9.81
CA GLU A 25 -24.19 6.18 -9.22
C GLU A 25 -24.02 5.68 -7.78
N LYS A 26 -23.09 4.74 -7.55
CA LYS A 26 -22.81 4.20 -6.20
C LYS A 26 -22.34 5.26 -5.21
N LEU A 27 -21.56 6.24 -5.68
CA LEU A 27 -20.98 7.30 -4.86
C LEU A 27 -21.91 8.50 -4.71
N GLY A 28 -23.02 8.55 -5.46
CA GLY A 28 -23.95 9.69 -5.45
C GLY A 28 -23.35 10.97 -6.01
N ILE A 29 -22.41 10.88 -6.95
CA ILE A 29 -21.73 12.02 -7.59
C ILE A 29 -21.84 11.95 -9.12
N SER A 30 -21.36 12.98 -9.83
CA SER A 30 -21.38 12.97 -11.29
C SER A 30 -20.28 12.11 -11.91
N ASP A 31 -20.56 11.55 -13.08
CA ASP A 31 -19.59 10.87 -13.96
C ASP A 31 -18.38 11.77 -14.28
N SER A 32 -18.64 13.06 -14.49
CA SER A 32 -17.63 14.10 -14.69
C SER A 32 -16.71 14.27 -13.47
N SER A 33 -17.23 14.07 -12.25
CA SER A 33 -16.41 14.11 -11.03
C SER A 33 -15.47 12.92 -10.96
N ILE A 34 -15.96 11.70 -11.25
CA ILE A 34 -15.13 10.50 -11.35
C ILE A 34 -14.01 10.71 -12.36
N ARG A 35 -14.34 11.22 -13.56
CA ARG A 35 -13.35 11.48 -14.60
C ARG A 35 -12.31 12.52 -14.17
N ALA A 36 -12.72 13.58 -13.48
CA ALA A 36 -11.80 14.59 -12.96
C ALA A 36 -10.83 14.00 -11.92
N TYR A 37 -11.29 13.09 -11.07
CA TYR A 37 -10.44 12.38 -10.10
C TYR A 37 -9.46 11.43 -10.79
N GLU A 38 -9.93 10.63 -11.75
CA GLU A 38 -9.13 9.62 -12.45
C GLU A 38 -8.09 10.22 -13.40
N THR A 39 -8.33 11.43 -13.90
CA THR A 39 -7.37 12.18 -14.72
C THR A 39 -6.41 13.04 -13.89
N GLY A 40 -6.61 13.10 -12.56
CA GLY A 40 -5.82 13.93 -11.65
C GLY A 40 -6.10 15.43 -11.79
N GLN A 41 -7.15 15.83 -12.51
CA GLN A 41 -7.59 17.22 -12.60
C GLN A 41 -8.08 17.76 -11.25
N ARG A 42 -8.64 16.87 -10.41
CA ARG A 42 -9.11 17.19 -9.07
C ARG A 42 -8.70 16.07 -8.11
N ILE A 43 -8.36 16.42 -6.88
CA ILE A 43 -8.18 15.45 -5.80
C ILE A 43 -9.55 15.23 -5.13
N PRO A 44 -10.02 13.98 -4.96
CA PRO A 44 -11.26 13.70 -4.26
C PRO A 44 -11.15 14.10 -2.78
N PRO A 45 -12.20 14.71 -2.20
CA PRO A 45 -12.29 14.94 -0.77
C PRO A 45 -12.24 13.63 0.03
N PRO A 46 -11.77 13.64 1.29
CA PRO A 46 -11.68 12.44 2.13
C PRO A 46 -12.99 11.65 2.21
N GLU A 47 -14.13 12.34 2.33
CA GLU A 47 -15.45 11.70 2.45
C GLU A 47 -15.81 10.92 1.18
N VAL A 48 -15.38 11.42 0.01
CA VAL A 48 -15.56 10.72 -1.27
C VAL A 48 -14.61 9.53 -1.35
N VAL A 49 -13.39 9.65 -0.83
CA VAL A 49 -12.42 8.54 -0.80
C VAL A 49 -12.90 7.42 0.11
N ASP A 50 -13.48 7.72 1.26
CA ASP A 50 -14.08 6.71 2.15
C ASP A 50 -15.17 5.92 1.43
N LEU A 51 -16.05 6.62 0.70
CA LEU A 51 -17.07 5.98 -0.12
C LEU A 51 -16.45 5.15 -1.26
N MET A 52 -15.36 5.62 -1.89
CA MET A 52 -14.63 4.86 -2.91
C MET A 52 -14.00 3.58 -2.34
N VAL A 53 -13.40 3.62 -1.15
CA VAL A 53 -12.81 2.45 -0.50
C VAL A 53 -13.88 1.37 -0.29
N ILE A 54 -15.08 1.77 0.14
CA ILE A 54 -16.22 0.86 0.33
C ILE A 54 -16.76 0.37 -1.02
N ALA A 55 -17.03 1.27 -1.97
CA ALA A 55 -17.64 0.93 -3.25
C ALA A 55 -16.73 0.07 -4.13
N TYR A 56 -15.42 0.31 -4.09
CA TYR A 56 -14.41 -0.42 -4.86
C TYR A 56 -13.83 -1.60 -4.09
N ASP A 57 -14.18 -1.74 -2.81
CA ASP A 57 -13.68 -2.81 -1.95
C ASP A 57 -12.15 -2.86 -1.90
N SER A 58 -11.54 -1.69 -1.70
CA SER A 58 -10.09 -1.49 -1.82
C SER A 58 -9.54 -0.66 -0.66
N GLN A 59 -9.08 -1.32 0.39
CA GLN A 59 -8.33 -0.66 1.47
C GLN A 59 -6.98 -0.11 0.98
N LEU A 60 -6.39 -0.74 -0.05
CA LEU A 60 -5.16 -0.26 -0.68
C LEU A 60 -5.33 1.16 -1.23
N LEU A 61 -6.49 1.47 -1.83
CA LEU A 61 -6.81 2.81 -2.30
C LEU A 61 -6.73 3.85 -1.18
N GLY A 62 -7.33 3.54 -0.02
CA GLY A 62 -7.32 4.43 1.14
C GLY A 62 -5.92 4.70 1.66
N ILE A 63 -5.09 3.65 1.73
CA ILE A 63 -3.68 3.78 2.14
C ILE A 63 -2.90 4.66 1.17
N GLN A 64 -3.06 4.43 -0.13
CA GLN A 64 -2.38 5.19 -1.18
C GLN A 64 -2.82 6.66 -1.20
N HIS A 65 -4.12 6.93 -0.99
CA HIS A 65 -4.63 8.30 -0.87
C HIS A 65 -4.04 9.00 0.36
N LEU A 66 -4.12 8.37 1.54
CA LEU A 66 -3.60 8.94 2.78
C LEU A 66 -2.12 9.29 2.67
N ARG A 67 -1.31 8.36 2.12
CA ARG A 67 0.11 8.57 1.86
C ARG A 67 0.36 9.74 0.91
N ALA A 68 -0.48 9.93 -0.11
CA ALA A 68 -0.34 11.01 -1.07
C ALA A 68 -0.74 12.39 -0.50
N SER A 69 -1.62 12.42 0.49
CA SER A 69 -2.26 13.64 1.01
C SER A 69 -1.39 14.48 1.94
N ALA A 70 -0.33 13.94 2.55
CA ALA A 70 0.54 14.70 3.46
C ALA A 70 1.98 14.17 3.51
N ASP A 71 2.96 15.05 3.69
CA ASP A 71 4.37 14.66 3.85
C ASP A 71 4.60 13.82 5.13
N MET A 72 3.91 14.15 6.23
CA MET A 72 3.93 13.33 7.45
C MET A 72 3.40 11.91 7.20
N ALA A 73 2.35 11.77 6.37
CA ALA A 73 1.85 10.44 6.02
C ALA A 73 2.92 9.66 5.23
N ARG A 74 3.76 10.33 4.44
CA ARG A 74 4.82 9.66 3.69
C ARG A 74 5.92 9.06 4.57
N SER A 75 6.12 9.56 5.78
CA SER A 75 7.09 9.02 6.73
C SER A 75 6.53 7.92 7.63
N ILE A 76 5.21 7.70 7.63
CA ILE A 76 4.53 6.75 8.52
C ILE A 76 3.89 5.60 7.72
N VAL A 77 3.30 5.92 6.56
CA VAL A 77 2.54 4.99 5.75
C VAL A 77 3.42 4.43 4.63
N PRO A 78 3.60 3.09 4.52
CA PRO A 78 4.48 2.48 3.52
C PRO A 78 3.99 2.69 2.08
N ASP A 79 4.91 2.64 1.10
CA ASP A 79 4.59 2.82 -0.33
C ASP A 79 4.09 1.52 -0.97
N ILE A 80 2.89 1.08 -0.58
CA ILE A 80 2.36 -0.19 -1.07
C ILE A 80 1.87 -0.05 -2.51
N ARG A 81 2.49 -0.80 -3.40
CA ARG A 81 2.05 -0.98 -4.78
C ARG A 81 1.36 -2.32 -4.94
N GLU A 82 0.36 -2.34 -5.83
CA GLU A 82 -0.27 -3.60 -6.21
C GLU A 82 0.73 -4.43 -7.02
N VAL A 83 1.09 -5.60 -6.49
CA VAL A 83 1.99 -6.59 -7.12
C VAL A 83 1.27 -7.94 -7.17
N ARG A 84 1.81 -8.90 -7.93
CA ARG A 84 1.23 -10.25 -7.96
C ARG A 84 1.55 -11.00 -6.66
N LEU A 85 0.64 -11.86 -6.21
CA LEU A 85 0.83 -12.62 -4.97
C LEU A 85 2.18 -13.38 -4.89
N PRO A 86 2.66 -14.10 -5.94
CA PRO A 86 3.96 -14.76 -5.86
C PRO A 86 5.13 -13.79 -5.67
N GLU A 87 5.08 -12.61 -6.29
CA GLU A 87 6.12 -11.58 -6.17
C GLU A 87 6.14 -11.02 -4.74
N ALA A 88 4.96 -10.71 -4.19
CA ALA A 88 4.85 -10.23 -2.81
C ALA A 88 5.36 -11.26 -1.79
N ILE A 89 5.04 -12.55 -1.99
CA ILE A 89 5.49 -13.62 -1.11
C ILE A 89 7.02 -13.76 -1.17
N MET A 90 7.60 -13.76 -2.38
CA MET A 90 9.06 -13.85 -2.54
C MET A 90 9.76 -12.67 -1.86
N GLU A 91 9.28 -11.45 -2.06
CA GLU A 91 9.84 -10.24 -1.44
C GLU A 91 9.77 -10.29 0.09
N LEU A 92 8.62 -10.71 0.65
CA LEU A 92 8.48 -10.85 2.10
C LEU A 92 9.46 -11.89 2.65
N LEU A 93 9.55 -13.06 2.03
CA LEU A 93 10.44 -14.13 2.49
C LEU A 93 11.91 -13.72 2.39
N ASP A 94 12.32 -13.09 1.29
CA ASP A 94 13.69 -12.59 1.11
C ASP A 94 14.08 -11.60 2.21
N ARG A 95 13.20 -10.63 2.53
CA ARG A 95 13.44 -9.67 3.63
C ARG A 95 13.48 -10.35 5.00
N VAL A 96 12.59 -11.31 5.25
CA VAL A 96 12.58 -12.05 6.53
C VAL A 96 13.88 -12.84 6.71
N TYR A 97 14.34 -13.54 5.67
CA TYR A 97 15.60 -14.27 5.73
C TYR A 97 16.79 -13.33 5.86
N GLY A 98 16.84 -12.24 5.09
CA GLY A 98 17.88 -11.23 5.20
C GLY A 98 18.00 -10.65 6.62
N PHE A 99 16.88 -10.36 7.26
CA PHE A 99 16.84 -9.86 8.64
C PHE A 99 17.42 -10.85 9.65
N VAL A 100 17.10 -12.14 9.51
CA VAL A 100 17.59 -13.21 10.39
C VAL A 100 19.06 -13.53 10.10
N ASP A 101 19.47 -13.59 8.83
CA ASP A 101 20.86 -13.88 8.44
C ASP A 101 21.81 -12.76 8.87
N ALA A 102 21.34 -11.51 8.87
CA ALA A 102 22.05 -10.38 9.44
C ALA A 102 22.01 -10.35 10.98
N HIS A 103 21.37 -11.33 11.63
CA HIS A 103 21.23 -11.45 13.08
C HIS A 103 20.52 -10.26 13.75
N ARG A 104 19.71 -9.50 13.01
CA ARG A 104 19.06 -8.28 13.50
C ARG A 104 18.11 -8.55 14.65
N ASP A 105 17.45 -9.70 14.65
CA ASP A 105 16.60 -10.19 15.74
C ASP A 105 17.38 -10.25 17.07
N ARG A 106 18.61 -10.78 17.04
CA ARG A 106 19.48 -10.89 18.21
C ARG A 106 20.07 -9.55 18.63
N GLU A 107 20.42 -8.70 17.66
CA GLU A 107 20.90 -7.34 17.95
C GLU A 107 19.81 -6.50 18.63
N LEU A 108 18.58 -6.57 18.12
CA LEU A 108 17.43 -5.88 18.70
C LEU A 108 17.14 -6.37 20.12
N LEU A 109 17.21 -7.69 20.36
CA LEU A 109 17.04 -8.26 21.70
C LEU A 109 18.12 -7.76 22.67
N ARG A 110 19.35 -7.61 22.21
CA ARG A 110 20.48 -7.11 23.01
C ARG A 110 20.29 -5.63 23.37
N ILE A 111 19.97 -4.79 22.38
CA ILE A 111 19.72 -3.35 22.57
C ILE A 111 18.52 -3.14 23.50
N GLY A 112 17.46 -3.93 23.35
CA GLY A 112 16.24 -3.78 24.15
C GLY A 112 16.36 -4.26 25.61
N LYS A 113 17.49 -4.85 26.01
CA LYS A 113 17.61 -5.60 27.28
C LYS A 113 17.50 -4.72 28.52
N ASP A 114 18.07 -3.52 28.49
CA ASP A 114 18.05 -2.56 29.59
C ASP A 114 17.01 -1.43 29.37
N GLY A 115 16.39 -1.39 28.19
CA GLY A 115 15.41 -0.39 27.80
C GLY A 115 16.01 0.99 27.46
N ILE A 116 17.33 1.11 27.34
CA ILE A 116 18.03 2.37 27.09
C ILE A 116 18.89 2.23 25.83
N ILE A 117 18.56 2.98 24.78
CA ILE A 117 19.37 3.02 23.56
C ILE A 117 20.44 4.09 23.71
N ASP A 118 21.69 3.69 23.90
CA ASP A 118 22.83 4.61 24.02
C ASP A 118 23.34 5.14 22.65
N ASP A 119 24.34 6.01 22.67
CA ASP A 119 24.88 6.64 21.45
C ASP A 119 25.59 5.65 20.50
N GLN A 120 26.08 4.51 21.01
CA GLN A 120 26.70 3.46 20.20
C GLN A 120 25.64 2.53 19.60
N GLU A 121 24.54 2.31 20.32
CA GLU A 121 23.43 1.48 19.89
C GLU A 121 22.49 2.22 18.93
N ARG A 122 22.36 3.54 19.05
CA ARG A 122 21.45 4.37 18.23
C ARG A 122 21.58 4.09 16.73
N PRO A 123 22.79 4.10 16.11
CA PRO A 123 22.90 3.86 14.68
C PRO A 123 22.50 2.44 14.29
N ILE A 124 22.74 1.45 15.16
CA ILE A 124 22.38 0.05 14.94
C ILE A 124 20.86 -0.11 15.03
N PHE A 125 20.27 0.47 16.07
CA PHE A 125 18.83 0.47 16.29
C PHE A 125 18.09 1.14 15.11
N ASP A 126 18.55 2.30 14.67
CA ASP A 126 17.93 3.03 13.56
C ASP A 126 17.99 2.23 12.25
N ALA A 127 19.11 1.52 12.00
CA ALA A 127 19.21 0.59 10.86
C ALA A 127 18.22 -0.57 10.97
N ILE A 128 18.11 -1.20 12.14
CA ILE A 128 17.14 -2.29 12.38
C ILE A 128 15.71 -1.80 12.20
N VAL A 129 15.38 -0.59 12.70
CA VAL A 129 14.04 0.00 12.54
C VAL A 129 13.72 0.28 11.08
N ALA A 130 14.69 0.72 10.27
CA ALA A 130 14.51 0.87 8.84
C ALA A 130 14.19 -0.49 8.17
N GLU A 131 14.96 -1.54 8.49
CA GLU A 131 14.71 -2.90 7.97
C GLU A 131 13.36 -3.47 8.45
N LEU A 132 12.91 -3.16 9.66
CA LEU A 132 11.56 -3.49 10.13
C LEU A 132 10.48 -2.76 9.32
N GLY A 133 10.72 -1.50 8.94
CA GLY A 133 9.85 -0.76 8.03
C GLY A 133 9.72 -1.46 6.68
N ASP A 134 10.83 -1.94 6.14
CA ASP A 134 10.86 -2.72 4.90
C ASP A 134 10.08 -4.04 5.03
N LEU A 135 10.17 -4.74 6.17
CA LEU A 135 9.37 -5.93 6.45
C LEU A 135 7.87 -5.63 6.51
N VAL A 136 7.48 -4.53 7.15
CA VAL A 136 6.07 -4.09 7.21
C VAL A 136 5.54 -3.77 5.83
N GLU A 137 6.32 -3.10 4.98
CA GLU A 137 5.94 -2.82 3.59
C GLU A 137 5.69 -4.12 2.81
N ALA A 138 6.61 -5.09 2.88
CA ALA A 138 6.45 -6.37 2.19
C ALA A 138 5.27 -7.20 2.73
N ALA A 139 5.05 -7.20 4.04
CA ALA A 139 3.90 -7.88 4.65
C ALA A 139 2.57 -7.26 4.18
N MET A 140 2.51 -5.93 4.09
CA MET A 140 1.35 -5.23 3.56
C MET A 140 1.18 -5.47 2.06
N ALA A 141 2.27 -5.57 1.29
CA ALA A 141 2.21 -5.94 -0.11
C ALA A 141 1.59 -7.32 -0.31
N VAL A 142 1.90 -8.31 0.54
CA VAL A 142 1.25 -9.64 0.53
C VAL A 142 -0.25 -9.52 0.83
N ARG A 143 -0.63 -8.72 1.84
CA ARG A 143 -2.04 -8.51 2.22
C ARG A 143 -2.88 -7.93 1.08
N TYR A 144 -2.29 -7.06 0.26
CA TYR A 144 -2.99 -6.37 -0.83
C TYR A 144 -2.57 -6.85 -2.22
N ALA A 145 -1.90 -8.00 -2.31
CA ALA A 145 -1.43 -8.52 -3.59
C ALA A 145 -2.59 -8.96 -4.47
N LYS A 146 -2.43 -8.76 -5.78
CA LYS A 146 -3.40 -9.23 -6.77
C LYS A 146 -3.37 -10.76 -6.82
N GLN A 147 -4.52 -11.36 -6.53
CA GLN A 147 -4.73 -12.80 -6.64
C GLN A 147 -5.06 -13.17 -8.10
N GLY A 148 -4.60 -14.35 -8.51
CA GLY A 148 -5.07 -14.93 -9.77
C GLY A 148 -6.53 -15.35 -9.62
N HIS A 149 -7.37 -15.03 -10.60
CA HIS A 149 -8.68 -15.65 -10.70
C HIS A 149 -8.49 -16.99 -11.41
N LEU A 150 -8.96 -18.07 -10.80
CA LEU A 150 -9.26 -19.27 -11.59
C LEU A 150 -10.40 -18.84 -12.51
N GLU A 151 -10.15 -18.82 -13.82
CA GLU A 151 -11.25 -18.84 -14.77
C GLU A 151 -12.02 -20.13 -14.48
N GLU A 152 -13.18 -20.04 -13.85
CA GLU A 152 -14.14 -21.13 -13.83
C GLU A 152 -14.43 -21.43 -15.29
N GLY A 153 -13.89 -22.55 -15.76
CA GLY A 153 -14.08 -23.03 -17.12
C GLY A 153 -15.56 -23.02 -17.45
N VAL A 154 -15.89 -22.33 -18.53
CA VAL A 154 -17.18 -22.48 -19.20
C VAL A 154 -17.21 -23.93 -19.73
N GLU A 155 -17.88 -24.82 -19.01
CA GLU A 155 -18.50 -26.03 -19.57
C GLU A 155 -19.97 -25.77 -19.90
#